data_AF-A0A397GPV0-F1
#
_entry.id   AF-A0A397GPV0-F1
#
_cell.length_a   1.000
_cell.length_b   1.000
_cell.length_c   1.000
_cell.angle_alpha   90.00
_cell.angle_beta   90.00
_cell.angle_gamma   90.00
#
_symmetry.space_group_name_H-M   'P 1'
#
loop_
_entity.id
_entity.type
_entity.pdbx_description
1 polymer ?
#
loop_
_entity_poly.entity_id
_entity_poly.type
_entity_poly.pdbx_seq_one_letter_code
_entity_poly.pdbx_strand_id
1 'polypeptide(L)' 'MPPTKQELSLLINPLVPESVQHNNRVLSQLHSLTSFLLGLTAGILALQSATGFAFYLLGTVLVSG' A
#
# COMPACT_ATOMS: atom_id res chain seq x y z
N MET A 1 32.09 12.60 16.58
CA MET A 1 32.34 12.41 15.13
C MET A 1 31.71 13.57 14.38
N PRO A 2 32.39 14.17 13.40
CA PRO A 2 31.73 15.12 12.49
C PRO A 2 30.70 14.38 11.62
N PRO A 3 29.55 14.99 11.29
CA PRO A 3 28.50 14.38 10.48
C PRO A 3 29.01 14.01 9.09
N THR A 4 28.55 12.87 8.58
CA THR A 4 28.95 12.40 7.24
C THR A 4 28.32 13.25 6.14
N LYS A 5 28.96 13.32 4.97
CA LYS A 5 28.45 14.09 3.82
C LYS A 5 27.04 13.65 3.38
N GLN A 6 26.69 12.38 3.60
CA GLN A 6 25.33 11.84 3.38
C GLN A 6 24.32 12.38 4.38
N GLU A 7 24.64 12.44 5.67
CA GLU A 7 23.78 13.06 6.68
C GLU A 7 23.56 14.56 6.42
N LEU A 8 24.60 15.28 6.00
CA LEU A 8 24.47 16.68 5.56
C LEU A 8 23.59 16.83 4.30
N SER A 9 23.68 15.88 3.36
CA SER A 9 22.82 15.86 2.17
C SER A 9 21.36 15.56 2.51
N LEU A 10 21.10 14.73 3.53
CA LEU A 10 19.76 14.42 4.05
C LEU A 10 19.10 15.63 4.72
N LEU A 11 19.90 16.53 5.32
CA LEU A 11 19.39 17.80 5.85
C LEU A 11 18.94 18.77 4.74
N ILE A 12 19.47 18.64 3.52
CA ILE A 12 19.18 19.51 2.37
C ILE A 12 18.10 18.90 1.47
N ASN A 13 18.15 17.58 1.24
CA ASN A 13 17.15 16.79 0.52
C ASN A 13 16.68 15.63 1.41
N PRO A 14 15.57 15.81 2.16
CA PRO A 14 15.13 14.84 3.17
C PRO A 14 14.58 13.53 2.60
N LEU A 15 14.41 13.44 1.27
CA LEU A 15 13.92 12.25 0.59
C LEU A 15 15.05 11.23 0.41
N VAL A 16 14.96 10.15 1.17
CA VAL A 16 15.87 9.00 1.10
C VAL A 16 15.29 7.98 0.12
N PRO A 17 15.93 7.73 -1.05
CA PRO A 17 15.40 6.81 -2.05
C PRO A 17 15.11 5.41 -1.49
N GLU A 18 15.93 4.92 -0.58
CA GLU A 18 15.79 3.63 0.10
C GLU A 18 14.51 3.58 0.94
N SER A 19 14.21 4.65 1.69
CA SER A 19 12.99 4.75 2.47
C SER A 19 11.75 4.82 1.58
N VAL A 20 11.82 5.55 0.46
CA VAL A 20 10.71 5.60 -0.52
C VAL A 20 10.48 4.22 -1.13
N GLN A 21 11.54 3.51 -1.53
CA GLN A 21 11.42 2.15 -2.05
C GLN A 21 10.84 1.18 -1.02
N HIS A 22 11.27 1.27 0.25
CA HIS A 22 10.72 0.47 1.33
C HIS A 22 9.23 0.73 1.53
N ASN A 23 8.83 2.01 1.62
CA ASN A 23 7.43 2.40 1.80
C ASN A 23 6.54 1.90 0.66
N ASN A 24 7.01 2.01 -0.59
CA ASN A 24 6.28 1.48 -1.74
C ASN A 24 6.11 -0.05 -1.68
N ARG A 25 7.13 -0.79 -1.21
CA ARG A 25 7.00 -2.25 -1.02
C ARG A 25 5.97 -2.58 0.05
N VAL A 26 5.97 -1.86 1.17
CA VAL A 26 5.01 -2.05 2.27
C VAL A 26 3.59 -1.75 1.79
N LEU A 27 3.37 -0.64 1.08
CA LEU A 27 2.07 -0.29 0.50
C LEU A 27 1.58 -1.37 -0.47
N SER A 28 2.45 -1.90 -1.33
CA SER A 28 2.11 -2.99 -2.25
C SER A 28 1.68 -4.26 -1.50
N GLN A 29 2.37 -4.60 -0.40
CA GLN A 29 1.99 -5.74 0.45
C GLN A 29 0.62 -5.53 1.10
N LEU A 30 0.34 -4.33 1.62
CA LEU A 30 -0.98 -4.01 2.18
C LEU A 30 -2.08 -4.16 1.14
N HIS A 31 -1.90 -3.61 -0.06
CA HIS A 31 -2.90 -3.76 -1.13
C HIS A 31 -3.10 -5.22 -1.55
N SER A 32 -2.03 -6.03 -1.54
CA SER A 32 -2.10 -7.46 -1.87
C SER A 32 -2.89 -8.24 -0.83
N LEU A 33 -2.60 -8.03 0.46
CA LEU A 33 -3.31 -8.67 1.57
C LEU A 33 -4.77 -8.24 1.61
N THR A 34 -5.05 -6.94 1.46
CA THR A 34 -6.42 -6.43 1.47
C THR A 34 -7.22 -6.94 0.28
N SER A 35 -6.65 -6.98 -0.92
CA SER A 35 -7.32 -7.56 -2.10
C SER A 35 -7.63 -9.04 -1.90
N PHE A 36 -6.71 -9.79 -1.29
CA PHE A 36 -6.95 -11.19 -0.94
C PHE A 36 -8.09 -11.34 0.07
N LEU A 37 -8.11 -10.56 1.14
CA LEU A 37 -9.17 -10.60 2.15
C LEU A 37 -10.52 -10.19 1.56
N LEU A 38 -10.59 -9.12 0.78
CA LEU A 38 -11.82 -8.69 0.11
C LEU A 38 -12.33 -9.75 -0.87
N GLY A 39 -11.44 -10.38 -1.66
CA GLY A 39 -11.79 -11.47 -2.55
C GLY A 39 -12.31 -12.70 -1.79
N LEU A 40 -11.67 -13.06 -0.68
CA LEU A 40 -12.11 -14.16 0.19
C LEU A 40 -13.48 -13.86 0.80
N THR A 41 -13.71 -12.64 1.32
CA THR A 41 -15.01 -12.22 1.85
C THR A 41 -16.09 -12.22 0.77
N ALA A 42 -15.77 -11.74 -0.44
CA ALA A 42 -16.69 -11.76 -1.57
C ALA A 42 -17.09 -13.19 -1.95
N GLY A 43 -16.13 -14.13 -1.93
CA GLY A 43 -16.35 -15.55 -2.13
C GLY A 43 -17.23 -16.20 -1.06
N ILE A 44 -16.98 -15.91 0.23
CA ILE A 44 -17.79 -16.41 1.36
C ILE A 44 -19.24 -15.93 1.26
N LEU A 45 -19.44 -14.67 0.89
CA LEU A 45 -20.77 -14.07 0.71
C LEU A 45 -21.43 -14.44 -0.63
N ALA A 46 -20.76 -15.25 -1.46
CA ALA A 46 -21.21 -15.66 -2.80
C ALA A 46 -21.60 -14.48 -3.72
N LEU A 47 -20.94 -13.33 -3.56
CA LEU A 47 -21.15 -12.18 -4.44
C LEU A 47 -20.56 -12.50 -5.82
N GLN A 48 -21.37 -12.34 -6.87
CA GLN A 48 -20.98 -12.67 -8.23
C GLN A 48 -21.10 -11.46 -9.15
N SER A 49 -20.27 -11.44 -10.20
CA SER A 49 -20.35 -10.45 -11.29
C SER A 49 -20.29 -9.00 -10.76
N ALA A 50 -21.27 -8.16 -11.10
CA ALA A 50 -21.28 -6.73 -10.77
C ALA A 50 -21.29 -6.44 -9.26
N THR A 51 -21.95 -7.27 -8.45
CA THR A 51 -22.02 -7.03 -6.99
C THR A 51 -20.70 -7.37 -6.30
N GLY A 52 -20.01 -8.42 -6.74
CA GLY A 52 -18.66 -8.75 -6.29
C GLY A 52 -17.64 -7.68 -6.70
N PHE A 53 -17.74 -7.18 -7.93
CA PHE A 53 -16.90 -6.08 -8.40
C PHE A 53 -17.15 -4.78 -7.61
N ALA A 54 -18.41 -4.41 -7.39
CA ALA A 54 -18.75 -3.23 -6.58
C ALA A 54 -18.25 -3.35 -5.14
N PHE A 55 -18.36 -4.55 -4.54
CA PHE A 55 -17.82 -4.83 -3.21
C PHE A 55 -16.29 -4.65 -3.16
N TYR A 56 -15.56 -5.22 -4.12
CA TYR A 56 -14.12 -5.03 -4.24
C TYR A 56 -13.76 -3.55 -4.39
N LEU A 57 -14.43 -2.83 -5.30
CA LEU A 57 -14.13 -1.43 -5.60
C LEU A 57 -14.39 -0.53 -4.38
N LEU A 58 -15.51 -0.71 -3.68
CA LEU A 58 -15.79 0.02 -2.44
C LEU A 58 -14.77 -0.30 -1.35
N GLY A 59 -14.39 -1.58 -1.19
CA GLY A 59 -13.37 -2.00 -0.24
C GLY A 59 -12.00 -1.39 -0.56
N THR A 60 -11.61 -1.36 -1.83
CA THR A 60 -10.36 -0.74 -2.28
C THR A 60 -10.37 0.77 -2.05
N VAL A 61 -11.46 1.46 -2.37
CA VAL A 61 -11.59 2.90 -2.11
C VAL A 61 -11.54 3.21 -0.61
N LEU A 62 -12.11 2.36 0.25
CA LEU A 62 -12.03 2.53 1.70
C LEU A 62 -10.60 2.38 2.23
N VAL A 63 -9.80 1.51 1.62
CA VAL A 63 -8.45 1.16 2.08
C VAL A 63 -7.37 2.08 1.50
N SER A 64 -7.56 2.53 0.25
CA SER A 64 -6.57 3.30 -0.51
C SER A 64 -6.99 4.75 -0.78
N GLY A 65 -8.24 5.12 -0.54
CA GLY A 65 -8.71 6.51 -0.56
C GLY A 65 -8.35 7.23 0.72
#